data_AF-A0A0K9NWY0-F1
#
_entry.id   AF-A0A0K9NWY0-F1
#
_cell.length_a   1.000
_cell.length_b   1.000
_cell.length_c   1.000
_cell.angle_alpha   90.00
_cell.angle_beta   90.00
_cell.angle_gamma   90.00
#
_symmetry.space_group_name_H-M   'P 1'
#
loop_
_entity.id
_entity.type
_entity.pdbx_description
1 polymer ?
#
loop_
_entity_poly.entity_id
_entity_poly.type
_entity_poly.pdbx_seq_one_letter_code
_entity_poly.pdbx_strand_id
1 'polypeptide(L)'
;MYFNVYLLTVQVDYPIDISNSTDVDFKQVFYVKYNFTITVMWSHFLVRTVTPPNNDLNGIWKMYLDEPDDSWFPDIAKFDYVVISDGNWFMKQSMYYEKGKLIGCSKCHIEGVEDLTMYYGNKKAFRTALAALNNLKEFKGMVFLRTISPDHFQNGDWATGGDCPKTMPYGRNQIDLYESGVLLYQGQLEEFIQAEKIGRFSKGLKYGLIDITQAMLLRPDGHPNKYGHQRQPNQKFRNDCVHWCLPGPIELWNEFMYQLMIQLA
;
A
#
# COMPACT_ATOMS: atom_id res chain seq x y z
N MET A 1 -4.71 -6.51 -3.25
CA MET A 1 -6.08 -5.98 -3.45
C MET A 1 -6.49 -6.07 -4.92
N TYR A 2 -5.80 -5.38 -5.84
CA TYR A 2 -6.10 -5.44 -7.30
C TYR A 2 -6.36 -6.85 -7.83
N PHE A 3 -5.43 -7.79 -7.63
CA PHE A 3 -5.60 -9.17 -8.12
C PHE A 3 -6.82 -9.88 -7.53
N ASN A 4 -7.23 -9.56 -6.29
CA ASN A 4 -8.45 -10.12 -5.71
C ASN A 4 -9.69 -9.55 -6.40
N VAL A 5 -9.74 -8.24 -6.66
CA VAL A 5 -10.84 -7.60 -7.42
C VAL A 5 -10.91 -8.18 -8.84
N TYR A 6 -9.76 -8.33 -9.50
CA TYR A 6 -9.65 -8.95 -10.82
C TYR A 6 -10.21 -10.37 -10.81
N LEU A 7 -9.80 -11.22 -9.88
CA LEU A 7 -10.29 -12.61 -9.76
C LEU A 7 -11.80 -12.71 -9.49
N LEU A 8 -12.39 -11.76 -8.75
CA LEU A 8 -13.84 -11.73 -8.54
C LEU A 8 -14.60 -11.32 -9.80
N THR A 9 -14.10 -10.30 -10.51
CA THR A 9 -14.77 -9.73 -11.68
C THR A 9 -14.66 -10.62 -12.92
N VAL A 10 -13.56 -11.36 -13.09
CA VAL A 10 -13.41 -12.34 -14.20
C VAL A 10 -14.33 -13.55 -14.10
N GLN A 11 -15.00 -13.76 -12.96
CA GLN A 11 -16.06 -14.77 -12.84
C GLN A 11 -17.35 -14.36 -13.54
N VAL A 12 -17.50 -13.05 -13.83
CA VAL A 12 -18.73 -12.47 -14.39
C VAL A 12 -18.51 -11.96 -15.82
N ASP A 13 -17.33 -11.42 -16.14
CA ASP A 13 -16.99 -10.93 -17.47
C ASP A 13 -15.47 -10.89 -17.69
N TYR A 14 -15.01 -11.14 -18.90
CA TYR A 14 -13.58 -11.10 -19.24
C TYR A 14 -13.20 -9.72 -19.76
N PRO A 15 -12.28 -9.01 -19.10
CA PRO A 15 -11.87 -7.69 -19.56
C PRO A 15 -10.85 -7.78 -20.70
N ILE A 16 -10.69 -6.66 -21.40
CA ILE A 16 -9.63 -6.45 -22.38
C ILE A 16 -8.45 -5.77 -21.67
N ASP A 17 -7.24 -6.30 -21.83
CA ASP A 17 -6.01 -5.62 -21.39
C ASP A 17 -5.77 -4.42 -22.32
N ILE A 18 -5.78 -3.21 -21.73
CA ILE A 18 -5.55 -1.94 -22.44
C ILE A 18 -4.30 -1.24 -21.90
N SER A 19 -3.41 -1.99 -21.25
CA SER A 19 -2.18 -1.45 -20.66
C SER A 19 -1.23 -0.94 -21.75
N ASN A 20 -0.61 0.21 -21.51
CA ASN A 20 0.43 0.77 -22.39
C ASN A 20 1.81 0.10 -22.20
N SER A 21 1.93 -0.80 -21.23
CA SER A 21 3.17 -1.49 -20.87
C SER A 21 2.90 -2.98 -20.60
N THR A 22 3.92 -3.80 -20.82
CA THR A 22 3.93 -5.20 -20.37
C THR A 22 4.25 -5.36 -18.90
N ASP A 23 4.62 -4.26 -18.23
CA ASP A 23 4.90 -4.24 -16.80
C ASP A 23 3.65 -4.60 -15.99
N VAL A 24 3.79 -5.59 -15.12
CA VAL A 24 2.69 -6.09 -14.27
C VAL A 24 2.37 -5.13 -13.13
N ASP A 25 3.29 -4.24 -12.80
CA ASP A 25 3.14 -3.21 -11.79
C ASP A 25 2.23 -2.06 -12.26
N PHE A 26 2.00 -1.98 -13.59
CA PHE A 26 1.16 -0.99 -14.25
C PHE A 26 0.17 -1.68 -15.19
N LYS A 27 -0.91 -2.21 -14.62
CA LYS A 27 -1.96 -2.91 -15.37
C LYS A 27 -3.26 -2.14 -15.44
N GLN A 28 -3.85 -2.11 -16.63
CA GLN A 28 -5.14 -1.52 -16.90
C GLN A 28 -6.00 -2.49 -17.70
N VAL A 29 -7.19 -2.78 -17.18
CA VAL A 29 -8.14 -3.71 -17.81
C VAL A 29 -9.51 -3.04 -17.95
N PHE A 30 -10.16 -3.23 -19.09
CA PHE A 30 -11.46 -2.62 -19.43
C PHE A 30 -12.54 -3.68 -19.60
N TYR A 31 -13.65 -3.52 -18.87
CA TYR A 31 -14.82 -4.39 -18.93
C TYR A 31 -15.85 -3.80 -19.88
N VAL A 32 -15.88 -4.28 -21.12
CA VAL A 32 -16.70 -3.71 -22.20
C VAL A 32 -18.19 -3.72 -21.84
N LYS A 33 -18.69 -4.83 -21.27
CA LYS A 33 -20.10 -5.00 -20.96
C LYS A 33 -20.61 -4.03 -19.90
N TYR A 34 -19.75 -3.68 -18.95
CA TYR A 34 -20.09 -2.85 -17.81
C TYR A 34 -19.53 -1.42 -17.92
N ASN A 35 -18.74 -1.16 -18.96
CA ASN A 35 -18.12 0.13 -19.26
C ASN A 35 -17.36 0.73 -18.07
N PHE A 36 -16.47 -0.06 -17.46
CA PHE A 36 -15.56 0.43 -16.41
C PHE A 36 -14.16 -0.13 -16.57
N THR A 37 -13.21 0.55 -15.96
CA THR A 37 -11.79 0.21 -16.00
C THR A 37 -11.28 -0.07 -14.60
N ILE A 38 -10.41 -1.07 -14.46
CA ILE A 38 -9.63 -1.30 -13.24
C ILE A 38 -8.16 -1.08 -13.57
N THR A 39 -7.51 -0.21 -12.82
CA THR A 39 -6.08 0.06 -12.95
C THR A 39 -5.35 -0.22 -11.64
N VAL A 40 -4.15 -0.78 -11.73
CA VAL A 40 -3.14 -0.77 -10.67
C VAL A 40 -1.96 0.09 -11.14
N MET A 41 -1.50 0.97 -10.24
CA MET A 41 -0.34 1.82 -10.44
C MET A 41 0.58 1.59 -9.25
N TRP A 42 1.73 0.95 -9.49
CA TRP A 42 2.68 0.68 -8.42
C TRP A 42 3.49 1.93 -8.06
N SER A 43 3.49 2.25 -6.77
CA SER A 43 4.43 3.19 -6.16
C SER A 43 4.89 2.59 -4.84
N HIS A 44 6.21 2.63 -4.60
CA HIS A 44 6.80 2.05 -3.40
C HIS A 44 6.48 2.82 -2.12
N PHE A 45 6.25 4.13 -2.24
CA PHE A 45 6.09 5.03 -1.09
C PHE A 45 5.04 6.13 -1.30
N LEU A 46 4.24 6.08 -2.37
CA LEU A 46 3.27 7.11 -2.82
C LEU A 46 3.87 8.45 -3.25
N VAL A 47 5.09 8.77 -2.84
CA VAL A 47 5.85 9.97 -3.20
C VAL A 47 6.97 9.62 -4.15
N ARG A 48 7.49 10.61 -4.89
CA ARG A 48 8.60 10.40 -5.81
C ARG A 48 9.79 9.79 -5.08
N THR A 49 10.30 8.71 -5.63
CA THR A 49 11.44 7.99 -5.07
C THR A 49 12.52 7.71 -6.09
N VAL A 50 13.75 7.53 -5.60
CA VAL A 50 14.86 7.00 -6.40
C VAL A 50 15.26 5.67 -5.80
N THR A 51 15.10 4.63 -6.61
CA THR A 51 15.50 3.26 -6.30
C THR A 51 17.00 3.18 -6.03
N PRO A 52 17.45 2.37 -5.05
CA PRO A 52 18.86 2.17 -4.81
C PRO A 52 19.60 1.64 -6.06
N PRO A 53 20.91 1.93 -6.20
CA PRO A 53 21.72 1.44 -7.31
C PRO A 53 21.62 -0.08 -7.48
N ASN A 54 21.73 -0.57 -8.71
CA ASN A 54 21.63 -1.99 -9.07
C ASN A 54 20.30 -2.67 -8.67
N ASN A 55 19.23 -1.88 -8.43
CA ASN A 55 17.96 -2.37 -7.92
C ASN A 55 18.10 -3.16 -6.61
N ASP A 56 19.07 -2.80 -5.77
CA ASP A 56 19.20 -3.40 -4.45
C ASP A 56 18.03 -2.96 -3.56
N LEU A 57 17.00 -3.79 -3.48
CA LEU A 57 15.82 -3.53 -2.66
C LEU A 57 16.12 -3.44 -1.15
N ASN A 58 17.34 -3.76 -0.72
CA ASN A 58 17.80 -3.58 0.66
C ASN A 58 18.71 -2.36 0.83
N GLY A 59 19.03 -1.64 -0.25
CA GLY A 59 19.76 -0.39 -0.20
C GLY A 59 18.94 0.77 0.38
N ILE A 60 19.58 1.93 0.48
CA ILE A 60 18.97 3.14 1.03
C ILE A 60 18.16 3.85 -0.05
N TRP A 61 16.85 3.91 0.14
CA TRP A 61 15.91 4.58 -0.76
C TRP A 61 16.00 6.11 -0.60
N LYS A 62 15.80 6.87 -1.68
CA LYS A 62 15.61 8.33 -1.57
C LYS A 62 14.15 8.66 -1.77
N MET A 63 13.56 9.34 -0.81
CA MET A 63 12.15 9.74 -0.83
C MET A 63 12.04 11.25 -0.83
N TYR A 64 11.28 11.81 -1.78
CA TYR A 64 11.02 13.24 -1.88
C TYR A 64 9.63 13.50 -1.31
N LEU A 65 9.61 13.81 -0.01
CA LEU A 65 8.41 13.76 0.83
C LEU A 65 7.36 14.83 0.50
N ASP A 66 7.69 15.82 -0.32
CA ASP A 66 6.82 16.90 -0.80
C ASP A 66 6.41 16.76 -2.28
N GLU A 67 6.76 15.64 -2.92
CA GLU A 67 6.52 15.41 -4.34
C GLU A 67 5.69 14.12 -4.52
N PRO A 68 4.47 14.17 -5.08
CA PRO A 68 3.71 12.96 -5.40
C PRO A 68 4.46 12.13 -6.46
N ASP A 69 4.29 10.81 -6.43
CA ASP A 69 5.00 9.93 -7.36
C ASP A 69 4.47 10.09 -8.81
N ASP A 70 5.41 10.22 -9.74
CA ASP A 70 5.14 10.39 -11.18
C ASP A 70 4.43 9.18 -11.80
N SER A 71 4.48 8.02 -11.13
CA SER A 71 3.83 6.77 -11.55
C SER A 71 2.30 6.80 -11.51
N TRP A 72 1.70 7.64 -10.66
CA TRP A 72 0.23 7.72 -10.52
C TRP A 72 -0.32 9.12 -10.68
N PHE A 73 0.41 10.16 -10.24
CA PHE A 73 -0.11 11.51 -10.15
C PHE A 73 -0.63 12.10 -11.48
N PRO A 74 0.02 11.89 -12.64
CA PRO A 74 -0.44 12.45 -13.91
C PRO A 74 -1.80 11.93 -14.38
N ASP A 75 -2.16 10.70 -14.01
CA ASP A 75 -3.34 10.01 -14.54
C ASP A 75 -4.49 9.91 -13.53
N ILE A 76 -4.21 10.15 -12.24
CA ILE A 76 -5.15 9.84 -11.15
C ILE A 76 -6.47 10.61 -11.21
N ALA A 77 -6.46 11.81 -11.82
CA ALA A 77 -7.65 12.66 -11.94
C ALA A 77 -8.76 12.02 -12.79
N LYS A 78 -8.43 11.02 -13.61
CA LYS A 78 -9.34 10.33 -14.54
C LYS A 78 -10.21 9.28 -13.87
N PHE A 79 -9.92 8.93 -12.61
CA PHE A 79 -10.56 7.80 -11.92
C PHE A 79 -11.70 8.26 -11.00
N ASP A 80 -12.81 7.53 -11.04
CA ASP A 80 -13.97 7.77 -10.17
C ASP A 80 -13.73 7.30 -8.73
N TYR A 81 -12.87 6.29 -8.56
CA TYR A 81 -12.51 5.70 -7.27
C TYR A 81 -11.00 5.51 -7.21
N VAL A 82 -10.37 6.01 -6.15
CA VAL A 82 -8.94 5.89 -5.92
C VAL A 82 -8.70 5.21 -4.58
N VAL A 83 -8.01 4.08 -4.59
CA VAL A 83 -7.60 3.39 -3.35
C VAL A 83 -6.11 3.63 -3.15
N ILE A 84 -5.76 4.40 -2.13
CA ILE A 84 -4.38 4.55 -1.66
C ILE A 84 -4.10 3.47 -0.63
N SER A 85 -3.01 2.73 -0.82
CA SER A 85 -2.56 1.70 0.12
C SER A 85 -1.06 1.58 0.11
N ASP A 86 -0.44 1.57 1.29
CA ASP A 86 0.99 1.32 1.47
C ASP A 86 1.28 0.86 2.92
N GLY A 87 2.52 0.50 3.25
CA GLY A 87 2.93 0.12 4.60
C GLY A 87 4.35 -0.43 4.65
N ASN A 88 4.54 -1.70 4.29
CA ASN A 88 5.77 -2.44 4.59
C ASN A 88 7.05 -1.85 3.97
N TRP A 89 6.95 -1.08 2.89
CA TRP A 89 8.09 -0.38 2.30
C TRP A 89 8.70 0.66 3.23
N PHE A 90 7.92 1.34 4.07
CA PHE A 90 8.42 2.31 5.04
C PHE A 90 9.37 1.72 6.09
N MET A 91 9.43 0.39 6.22
CA MET A 91 10.40 -0.28 7.09
C MET A 91 11.82 -0.31 6.48
N LYS A 92 11.98 0.00 5.19
CA LYS A 92 13.26 0.07 4.49
C LYS A 92 14.06 1.30 4.90
N GLN A 93 15.38 1.18 4.85
CA GLN A 93 16.28 2.31 5.05
C GLN A 93 16.01 3.37 3.99
N SER A 94 15.83 4.61 4.43
CA SER A 94 15.37 5.69 3.55
C SER A 94 16.01 7.01 3.93
N MET A 95 16.34 7.84 2.94
CA MET A 95 16.72 9.24 3.07
C MET A 95 15.56 10.12 2.66
N TYR A 96 15.31 11.16 3.44
CA TYR A 96 14.16 12.04 3.28
C TYR A 96 14.61 13.38 2.72
N TYR A 97 13.99 13.77 1.61
CA TYR A 97 14.23 15.01 0.93
C TYR A 97 12.96 15.87 0.95
N GLU A 98 13.13 17.17 1.13
CA GLU A 98 12.09 18.18 0.90
C GLU A 98 12.69 19.35 0.13
N LYS A 99 11.98 19.86 -0.88
CA LYS A 99 12.47 20.95 -1.75
C LYS A 99 13.88 20.68 -2.30
N GLY A 100 14.15 19.42 -2.62
CA GLY A 100 15.44 18.93 -3.10
C GLY A 100 16.57 18.86 -2.06
N LYS A 101 16.31 19.13 -0.77
CA LYS A 101 17.32 19.10 0.31
C LYS A 101 17.12 17.90 1.22
N LEU A 102 18.20 17.24 1.61
CA LEU A 102 18.18 16.19 2.63
C LEU A 102 17.79 16.81 3.97
N ILE A 103 16.72 16.30 4.58
CA ILE A 103 16.21 16.76 5.88
C ILE A 103 16.41 15.73 6.99
N GLY A 104 16.69 14.48 6.64
CA GLY A 104 16.90 13.39 7.60
C GLY A 104 16.79 12.03 6.93
N CYS A 105 16.66 10.99 7.72
CA CYS A 105 16.55 9.62 7.23
C CYS A 105 15.72 8.73 8.17
N SER A 106 15.59 7.45 7.83
CA SER A 106 15.24 6.39 8.78
C SER A 106 16.21 5.22 8.63
N LYS A 107 16.80 4.80 9.77
CA LYS A 107 17.71 3.64 9.87
C LYS A 107 18.88 3.69 8.87
N CYS A 108 19.31 4.88 8.46
CA CYS A 108 20.38 5.02 7.48
C CYS A 108 21.78 4.83 8.10
N HIS A 109 21.91 5.03 9.42
CA HIS A 109 23.18 4.93 10.15
C HIS A 109 24.32 5.79 9.55
N ILE A 110 23.97 6.95 8.98
CA ILE A 110 24.93 7.91 8.41
C ILE A 110 25.21 9.00 9.45
N GLU A 111 26.48 9.21 9.79
CA GLU A 111 26.90 10.25 10.72
C GLU A 111 26.50 11.64 10.22
N GLY A 112 25.94 12.47 11.11
CA GLY A 112 25.50 13.83 10.78
C GLY A 112 24.13 13.93 10.09
N VAL A 113 23.42 12.82 9.88
CA VAL A 113 22.05 12.80 9.36
C VAL A 113 21.07 12.41 10.48
N GLU A 114 20.08 13.27 10.74
CA GLU A 114 19.06 13.01 11.76
C GLU A 114 18.16 11.83 11.37
N ASP A 115 17.94 10.89 12.29
CA ASP A 115 16.96 9.82 12.11
C ASP A 115 15.57 10.34 12.51
N LEU A 116 14.79 10.72 11.50
CA LEU A 116 13.42 11.19 11.64
C LEU A 116 12.42 10.04 11.82
N THR A 117 12.88 8.79 11.74
CA THR A 117 12.09 7.54 11.82
C THR A 117 11.16 7.29 10.64
N MET A 118 10.79 6.02 10.45
CA MET A 118 9.80 5.60 9.44
C MET A 118 8.42 6.23 9.67
N TYR A 119 8.06 6.56 10.91
CA TYR A 119 6.80 7.21 11.24
C TYR A 119 6.68 8.56 10.54
N TYR A 120 7.75 9.35 10.57
CA TYR A 120 7.81 10.65 9.88
C TYR A 120 7.66 10.49 8.37
N GLY A 121 8.44 9.57 7.77
CA GLY A 121 8.39 9.29 6.33
C GLY A 121 7.00 8.84 5.89
N ASN A 122 6.39 7.91 6.62
CA ASN A 122 5.03 7.42 6.39
C ASN A 122 4.00 8.54 6.44
N LYS A 123 3.98 9.30 7.54
CA LYS A 123 3.05 10.41 7.73
C LYS A 123 3.19 11.45 6.61
N LYS A 124 4.41 11.86 6.28
CA LYS A 124 4.65 12.82 5.20
C LYS A 124 4.23 12.31 3.83
N ALA A 125 4.50 11.05 3.52
CA ALA A 125 4.10 10.46 2.24
C ALA A 125 2.59 10.41 2.06
N PHE A 126 1.85 9.93 3.07
CA PHE A 126 0.38 9.93 3.05
C PHE A 126 -0.18 11.35 2.99
N ARG A 127 0.38 12.30 3.75
CA ARG A 127 0.01 13.72 3.66
C ARG A 127 0.12 14.24 2.23
N THR A 128 1.25 14.00 1.57
CA THR A 128 1.53 14.50 0.22
C THR A 128 0.60 13.87 -0.80
N ALA A 129 0.41 12.55 -0.77
CA ALA A 129 -0.48 11.86 -1.69
C ALA A 129 -1.95 12.29 -1.54
N LEU A 130 -2.44 12.40 -0.30
CA LEU A 130 -3.82 12.83 -0.03
C LEU A 130 -4.03 14.32 -0.33
N ALA A 131 -3.06 15.17 0.00
CA ALA A 131 -3.10 16.59 -0.35
C ALA A 131 -3.08 16.80 -1.87
N ALA A 132 -2.33 15.98 -2.62
CA ALA A 132 -2.33 15.99 -4.08
C ALA A 132 -3.74 15.73 -4.65
N LEU A 133 -4.45 14.71 -4.17
CA LEU A 133 -5.85 14.46 -4.59
C LEU A 133 -6.80 15.61 -4.23
N ASN A 134 -6.65 16.18 -3.04
CA ASN A 134 -7.43 17.35 -2.63
C ASN A 134 -7.15 18.56 -3.52
N ASN A 135 -5.90 18.79 -3.92
CA ASN A 135 -5.50 19.98 -4.68
C ASN A 135 -5.71 19.86 -6.19
N LEU A 136 -5.82 18.64 -6.75
CA LEU A 136 -6.11 18.41 -8.16
C LEU A 136 -7.52 18.89 -8.53
N LYS A 137 -7.66 19.94 -9.34
CA LYS A 137 -8.97 20.57 -9.62
C LYS A 137 -9.93 19.64 -10.36
N GLU A 138 -9.38 18.86 -11.26
CA GLU A 138 -10.05 17.93 -12.18
C GLU A 138 -10.55 16.68 -11.46
N PHE A 139 -9.92 16.32 -10.33
CA PHE A 139 -10.32 15.13 -9.57
C PHE A 139 -11.61 15.39 -8.78
N LYS A 140 -12.61 14.54 -9.05
CA LYS A 140 -13.95 14.55 -8.42
C LYS A 140 -14.36 13.20 -7.81
N GLY A 141 -13.47 12.21 -7.89
CA GLY A 141 -13.74 10.85 -7.45
C GLY A 141 -13.80 10.69 -5.93
N MET A 142 -14.04 9.46 -5.51
CA MET A 142 -13.99 9.02 -4.12
C MET A 142 -12.61 8.52 -3.77
N VAL A 143 -12.10 8.92 -2.59
CA VAL A 143 -10.79 8.53 -2.09
C VAL A 143 -10.95 7.48 -1.01
N PHE A 144 -10.24 6.36 -1.14
CA PHE A 144 -10.14 5.35 -0.10
C PHE A 144 -8.73 5.25 0.43
N LEU A 145 -8.62 5.08 1.75
CA LEU A 145 -7.41 4.57 2.36
C LEU A 145 -7.65 3.11 2.75
N ARG A 146 -6.79 2.20 2.29
CA ARG A 146 -6.66 0.87 2.88
C ARG A 146 -5.52 0.88 3.88
N THR A 147 -5.83 0.69 5.15
CA THR A 147 -4.84 0.70 6.23
C THR A 147 -3.81 -0.42 6.07
N ILE A 148 -2.72 -0.34 6.84
CA ILE A 148 -1.61 -1.28 6.76
C ILE A 148 -2.10 -2.74 6.89
N SER A 149 -1.58 -3.57 5.98
CA SER A 149 -1.70 -5.02 6.08
C SER A 149 -0.51 -5.55 6.89
N PRO A 150 -0.72 -6.09 8.10
CA PRO A 150 0.37 -6.61 8.92
C PRO A 150 0.97 -7.86 8.28
N ASP A 151 2.28 -8.03 8.47
CA ASP A 151 2.97 -9.32 8.30
C ASP A 151 2.86 -10.18 9.57
N HIS A 152 3.19 -11.46 9.44
CA HIS A 152 3.15 -12.42 10.57
C HIS A 152 4.43 -13.24 10.69
N PHE A 153 5.59 -12.60 10.53
CA PHE A 153 6.87 -13.26 10.72
C PHE A 153 7.06 -13.77 12.16
N GLN A 154 7.65 -14.95 12.27
CA GLN A 154 8.11 -15.60 13.49
C GLN A 154 9.59 -15.98 13.31
N ASN A 155 10.34 -16.01 14.41
CA ASN A 155 11.75 -16.43 14.43
C ASN A 155 12.68 -15.67 13.47
N GLY A 156 12.36 -14.41 13.17
CA GLY A 156 13.08 -13.57 12.24
C GLY A 156 12.13 -12.62 11.53
N ASP A 157 12.62 -11.99 10.48
CA ASP A 157 11.89 -11.09 9.59
C ASP A 157 12.18 -11.44 8.12
N TRP A 158 11.68 -10.61 7.20
CA TRP A 158 11.94 -10.77 5.76
C TRP A 158 13.44 -10.84 5.41
N ALA A 159 14.31 -10.12 6.12
CA ALA A 159 15.74 -10.06 5.82
C ALA A 159 16.55 -11.20 6.45
N THR A 160 16.09 -11.69 7.60
CA THR A 160 16.77 -12.70 8.42
C THR A 160 16.22 -14.11 8.24
N GLY A 161 15.13 -14.27 7.46
CA GLY A 161 14.60 -15.57 7.08
C GLY A 161 13.51 -16.11 8.02
N GLY A 162 12.73 -15.21 8.64
CA GLY A 162 11.57 -15.60 9.43
C GLY A 162 10.54 -16.38 8.63
N ASP A 163 9.60 -17.01 9.33
CA ASP A 163 8.51 -17.81 8.75
C ASP A 163 7.14 -17.50 9.37
N CYS A 164 6.08 -18.02 8.77
CA CYS A 164 4.70 -17.86 9.24
C CYS A 164 3.99 -19.21 9.12
N PRO A 165 4.27 -20.16 10.03
CA PRO A 165 3.79 -21.54 9.90
C PRO A 165 2.36 -21.74 10.40
N LYS A 166 1.72 -20.70 10.94
CA LYS A 166 0.37 -20.80 11.49
C LYS A 166 -0.65 -21.14 10.41
N THR A 167 -1.54 -22.06 10.74
CA THR A 167 -2.60 -22.56 9.85
C THR A 167 -4.00 -22.26 10.36
N MET A 168 -4.11 -21.56 11.50
CA MET A 168 -5.37 -21.17 12.13
C MET A 168 -5.34 -19.69 12.49
N PRO A 169 -6.50 -19.00 12.43
CA PRO A 169 -6.61 -17.61 12.84
C PRO A 169 -6.35 -17.46 14.35
N TYR A 170 -5.97 -16.25 14.74
CA TYR A 170 -5.97 -15.86 16.14
C TYR A 170 -7.40 -15.56 16.62
N GLY A 171 -7.69 -15.96 17.85
CA GLY A 171 -8.82 -15.44 18.61
C GLY A 171 -8.61 -13.99 19.01
N ARG A 172 -9.70 -13.32 19.43
CA ARG A 172 -9.64 -11.96 19.95
C ARG A 172 -8.64 -11.88 21.12
N ASN A 173 -7.78 -10.86 21.11
CA ASN A 173 -6.75 -10.59 22.13
C ASN A 173 -5.63 -11.64 22.24
N GLN A 174 -5.41 -12.48 21.23
CA GLN A 174 -4.28 -13.43 21.22
C GLN A 174 -2.99 -12.87 20.61
N ILE A 175 -3.07 -11.68 20.03
CA ILE A 175 -1.96 -11.01 19.37
C ILE A 175 -2.18 -9.49 19.42
N ASP A 176 -1.09 -8.76 19.62
CA ASP A 176 -1.03 -7.32 19.50
C ASP A 176 -0.23 -6.94 18.25
N LEU A 177 -0.57 -5.79 17.66
CA LEU A 177 0.18 -5.27 16.52
C LEU A 177 1.59 -4.86 16.99
N TYR A 178 2.60 -5.26 16.23
CA TYR A 178 3.98 -4.90 16.52
C TYR A 178 4.20 -3.37 16.41
N GLU A 179 5.20 -2.84 17.10
CA GLU A 179 5.42 -1.39 17.26
C GLU A 179 5.47 -0.64 15.91
N SER A 180 6.22 -1.16 14.93
CA SER A 180 6.28 -0.52 13.61
C SER A 180 4.91 -0.49 12.90
N GLY A 181 4.08 -1.52 13.08
CA GLY A 181 2.74 -1.60 12.53
C GLY A 181 1.82 -0.57 13.18
N VAL A 182 1.92 -0.38 14.50
CA VAL A 182 1.18 0.66 15.24
C VAL A 182 1.55 2.05 14.71
N LEU A 183 2.83 2.33 14.53
CA LEU A 183 3.31 3.62 14.02
C LEU A 183 2.78 3.89 12.59
N LEU A 184 2.90 2.91 11.69
CA LEU A 184 2.40 3.06 10.31
C LEU A 184 0.88 3.24 10.28
N TYR A 185 0.14 2.47 11.08
CA TYR A 185 -1.31 2.59 11.18
C TYR A 185 -1.73 3.98 11.70
N GLN A 186 -1.10 4.47 12.77
CA GLN A 186 -1.40 5.78 13.34
C GLN A 186 -1.08 6.90 12.33
N GLY A 187 0.08 6.85 11.67
CA GLY A 187 0.48 7.85 10.68
C GLY A 187 -0.50 7.93 9.51
N GLN A 188 -0.96 6.77 9.02
CA GLN A 188 -1.98 6.66 7.98
C GLN A 188 -3.32 7.28 8.40
N LEU A 189 -3.82 6.92 9.60
CA LEU A 189 -5.10 7.42 10.10
C LEU A 189 -5.09 8.93 10.35
N GLU A 190 -4.03 9.44 10.97
CA GLU A 190 -3.91 10.87 11.27
C GLU A 190 -4.03 11.70 9.99
N GLU A 191 -3.28 11.34 8.94
CA GLU A 191 -3.29 12.10 7.68
C GLU A 191 -4.57 11.88 6.88
N PHE A 192 -5.16 10.69 6.94
CA PHE A 192 -6.46 10.43 6.33
C PHE A 192 -7.56 11.31 6.95
N ILE A 193 -7.67 11.37 8.26
CA ILE A 193 -8.69 12.17 8.97
C ILE A 193 -8.54 13.66 8.61
N GLN A 194 -7.31 14.18 8.55
CA GLN A 194 -7.06 15.56 8.14
C GLN A 194 -7.44 15.79 6.67
N ALA A 195 -7.01 14.90 5.77
CA ALA A 195 -7.29 15.02 4.35
C ALA A 195 -8.78 14.88 4.04
N GLU A 196 -9.50 13.99 4.73
CA GLU A 196 -10.94 13.84 4.62
C GLU A 196 -11.65 15.13 5.01
N LYS A 197 -11.31 15.70 6.18
CA LYS A 197 -11.89 16.96 6.65
C LYS A 197 -11.70 18.08 5.63
N ILE A 198 -10.47 18.22 5.10
CA ILE A 198 -10.13 19.24 4.12
C ILE A 198 -10.85 18.97 2.78
N GLY A 199 -10.81 17.75 2.27
CA GLY A 199 -11.37 17.38 0.97
C GLY A 199 -12.89 17.48 0.93
N ARG A 200 -13.57 17.06 2.00
CA ARG A 200 -15.03 17.23 2.17
C ARG A 200 -15.41 18.71 2.20
N PHE A 201 -14.71 19.52 2.99
CA PHE A 201 -15.05 20.95 3.16
C PHE A 201 -14.72 21.80 1.92
N SER A 202 -13.55 21.58 1.31
CA SER A 202 -13.06 22.41 0.21
C SER A 202 -13.64 22.05 -1.15
N LYS A 203 -13.98 20.78 -1.39
CA LYS A 203 -14.36 20.27 -2.71
C LYS A 203 -15.55 19.32 -2.72
N GLY A 204 -16.09 18.95 -1.56
CA GLY A 204 -17.15 17.94 -1.47
C GLY A 204 -16.67 16.54 -1.86
N LEU A 205 -15.37 16.25 -1.78
CA LEU A 205 -14.84 14.92 -2.05
C LEU A 205 -15.35 13.92 -1.00
N LYS A 206 -15.58 12.68 -1.44
CA LYS A 206 -16.01 11.58 -0.58
C LYS A 206 -14.81 10.74 -0.19
N TYR A 207 -14.78 10.31 1.07
CA TYR A 207 -13.69 9.55 1.66
C TYR A 207 -14.22 8.30 2.33
N GLY A 208 -13.55 7.18 2.13
CA GLY A 208 -13.85 5.90 2.77
C GLY A 208 -12.60 5.26 3.38
N LEU A 209 -12.70 4.84 4.65
CA LEU A 209 -11.61 4.13 5.32
C LEU A 209 -11.85 2.62 5.25
N ILE A 210 -11.05 1.91 4.46
CA ILE A 210 -11.01 0.45 4.43
C ILE A 210 -10.08 0.00 5.56
N ASP A 211 -10.58 0.01 6.79
CA ASP A 211 -9.80 -0.35 7.96
C ASP A 211 -9.67 -1.86 8.12
N ILE A 212 -8.54 -2.40 7.68
CA ILE A 212 -8.26 -3.84 7.63
C ILE A 212 -7.29 -4.31 8.71
N THR A 213 -6.54 -3.40 9.35
CA THR A 213 -5.35 -3.72 10.15
C THR A 213 -5.66 -4.77 11.21
N GLN A 214 -6.68 -4.51 12.04
CA GLN A 214 -7.05 -5.42 13.13
C GLN A 214 -7.63 -6.74 12.63
N ALA A 215 -8.43 -6.71 11.56
CA ALA A 215 -9.01 -7.91 11.00
C ALA A 215 -7.93 -8.83 10.42
N MET A 216 -6.93 -8.26 9.75
CA MET A 216 -5.84 -9.01 9.13
C MET A 216 -4.79 -9.48 10.13
N LEU A 217 -4.57 -8.73 11.22
CA LEU A 217 -3.72 -9.18 12.33
C LEU A 217 -4.19 -10.51 12.94
N LEU A 218 -5.48 -10.81 12.84
CA LEU A 218 -6.04 -12.07 13.34
C LEU A 218 -5.90 -13.23 12.34
N ARG A 219 -5.31 -13.01 11.16
CA ARG A 219 -5.30 -13.97 10.04
C ARG A 219 -3.90 -14.42 9.62
N PRO A 220 -3.01 -14.86 10.54
CA PRO A 220 -1.69 -15.36 10.16
C PRO A 220 -1.77 -16.59 9.24
N ASP A 221 -2.91 -17.30 9.26
CA ASP A 221 -3.24 -18.44 8.41
C ASP A 221 -3.40 -18.10 6.92
N GLY A 222 -3.50 -16.81 6.58
CA GLY A 222 -3.69 -16.36 5.21
C GLY A 222 -2.42 -16.18 4.38
N HIS A 223 -1.24 -16.33 4.98
CA HIS A 223 0.03 -16.09 4.29
C HIS A 223 0.51 -17.31 3.50
N PRO A 224 1.13 -17.11 2.31
CA PRO A 224 1.69 -18.20 1.52
C PRO A 224 2.87 -18.92 2.19
N ASN A 225 3.61 -18.23 3.07
CA ASN A 225 4.84 -18.74 3.67
C ASN A 225 5.81 -19.21 2.55
N LYS A 226 6.27 -20.46 2.60
CA LYS A 226 7.16 -21.06 1.60
C LYS A 226 6.55 -21.27 0.20
N TYR A 227 5.26 -20.95 0.01
CA TYR A 227 4.54 -21.15 -1.25
C TYR A 227 4.31 -19.84 -2.05
N GLY A 228 4.78 -18.69 -1.55
CA GLY A 228 4.54 -17.39 -2.21
C GLY A 228 5.36 -17.14 -3.48
N HIS A 229 6.48 -17.83 -3.65
CA HIS A 229 7.40 -17.61 -4.77
C HIS A 229 7.83 -18.93 -5.41
N GLN A 230 8.04 -18.90 -6.73
CA GLN A 230 8.54 -20.06 -7.47
C GLN A 230 9.96 -20.40 -7.02
N ARG A 231 10.20 -21.68 -6.70
CA ARG A 231 11.50 -22.15 -6.22
C ARG A 231 12.52 -22.19 -7.35
N GLN A 232 13.44 -21.24 -7.39
CA GLN A 232 14.59 -21.30 -8.29
C GLN A 232 15.79 -22.01 -7.62
N PRO A 233 16.49 -22.92 -8.31
CA PRO A 233 17.72 -23.52 -7.79
C PRO A 233 18.73 -22.41 -7.44
N ASN A 234 19.29 -22.45 -6.22
CA ASN A 234 20.33 -21.54 -5.70
C ASN A 234 19.91 -20.15 -5.17
N GLN A 235 18.62 -19.87 -5.01
CA GLN A 235 18.19 -18.64 -4.34
C GLN A 235 18.04 -18.87 -2.83
N LYS A 236 18.59 -17.98 -1.98
CA LYS A 236 18.25 -17.96 -0.54
C LYS A 236 16.77 -17.61 -0.44
N PHE A 237 15.92 -18.61 -0.19
CA PHE A 237 14.48 -18.44 -0.13
C PHE A 237 14.09 -17.62 1.11
N ARG A 238 13.19 -16.66 0.91
CA ARG A 238 12.53 -15.92 1.98
C ARG A 238 11.09 -16.39 2.00
N ASN A 239 10.58 -16.75 3.17
CA ASN A 239 9.17 -17.08 3.31
C ASN A 239 8.34 -15.80 3.13
N ASP A 240 7.23 -15.94 2.42
CA ASP A 240 6.33 -14.83 2.19
C ASP A 240 5.29 -14.74 3.30
N CYS A 241 5.56 -13.88 4.26
CA CYS A 241 4.67 -13.56 5.38
C CYS A 241 4.10 -12.15 5.28
N VAL A 242 4.18 -11.55 4.08
CA VAL A 242 3.74 -10.18 3.79
C VAL A 242 2.55 -10.18 2.83
N HIS A 243 2.63 -10.99 1.78
CA HIS A 243 1.53 -11.19 0.83
C HIS A 243 0.55 -12.24 1.32
N TRP A 244 -0.56 -12.37 0.60
CA TRP A 244 -1.69 -13.19 1.01
C TRP A 244 -2.07 -14.17 -0.06
N CYS A 245 -2.49 -15.36 0.36
CA CYS A 245 -3.08 -16.36 -0.52
C CYS A 245 -4.36 -15.84 -1.19
N LEU A 246 -4.62 -16.33 -2.40
CA LEU A 246 -5.83 -16.10 -3.19
C LEU A 246 -6.40 -17.44 -3.66
N PRO A 247 -7.68 -17.77 -3.39
CA PRO A 247 -8.60 -17.05 -2.48
C PRO A 247 -8.11 -17.08 -1.02
N GLY A 248 -8.62 -16.18 -0.18
CA GLY A 248 -8.12 -16.04 1.19
C GLY A 248 -8.70 -14.84 1.96
N PRO A 249 -8.14 -14.49 3.13
CA PRO A 249 -8.69 -13.46 4.02
C PRO A 249 -8.86 -12.08 3.38
N ILE A 250 -8.10 -11.81 2.32
CA ILE A 250 -8.11 -10.53 1.61
C ILE A 250 -9.37 -10.28 0.78
N GLU A 251 -10.24 -11.28 0.63
CA GLU A 251 -11.60 -11.09 0.11
C GLU A 251 -12.38 -10.07 0.94
N LEU A 252 -12.14 -10.03 2.26
CA LEU A 252 -12.76 -9.06 3.17
C LEU A 252 -12.45 -7.61 2.77
N TRP A 253 -11.29 -7.33 2.18
CA TRP A 253 -10.92 -5.97 1.78
C TRP A 253 -11.86 -5.45 0.69
N ASN A 254 -12.23 -6.34 -0.24
CA ASN A 254 -13.14 -6.02 -1.33
C ASN A 254 -14.57 -5.88 -0.84
N GLU A 255 -14.99 -6.71 0.13
CA GLU A 255 -16.29 -6.56 0.78
C GLU A 255 -16.42 -5.21 1.49
N PHE A 256 -15.40 -4.79 2.26
CA PHE A 256 -15.38 -3.47 2.89
C PHE A 256 -15.42 -2.34 1.85
N MET A 257 -14.60 -2.42 0.80
CA MET A 257 -14.62 -1.44 -0.27
C MET A 257 -16.01 -1.33 -0.91
N TYR A 258 -16.63 -2.47 -1.27
CA TYR A 258 -17.95 -2.50 -1.89
C TYR A 258 -19.04 -1.90 -0.99
N GLN A 259 -19.03 -2.24 0.31
CA GLN A 259 -19.98 -1.65 1.26
C GLN A 259 -19.80 -0.13 1.39
N LEU A 260 -18.56 0.35 1.47
CA LEU A 260 -18.30 1.79 1.53
C LEU A 260 -18.70 2.50 0.24
N MET A 261 -18.48 1.87 -0.92
CA MET A 261 -18.93 2.43 -2.21
C MET A 261 -20.45 2.61 -2.23
N ILE A 262 -21.23 1.64 -1.74
CA ILE A 262 -22.69 1.76 -1.67
C ILE A 262 -23.11 2.84 -0.67
N GLN A 263 -22.51 2.86 0.52
CA GLN A 263 -22.87 3.80 1.57
C GLN A 263 -22.52 5.26 1.25
N LEU A 264 -21.45 5.46 0.48
CA LEU A 264 -20.96 6.78 0.10
C LEU A 264 -21.47 7.21 -1.28
N ALA A 265 -22.07 6.35 -2.11
CA ALA A 265 -22.64 6.74 -3.40
C ALA A 265 -23.73 7.81 -3.24
#